data_AF-A0A2V5PF76-F1
#
_entry.id   AF-A0A2V5PF76-F1
#
_cell.length_a   1.000
_cell.length_b   1.000
_cell.length_c   1.000
_cell.angle_alpha   90.00
_cell.angle_beta   90.00
_cell.angle_gamma   90.00
#
_symmetry.space_group_name_H-M   'P 1'
#
loop_
_entity.id
_entity.type
_entity.pdbx_description
1 polymer ?
#
loop_
_entity_poly.entity_id
_entity_poly.type
_entity_poly.pdbx_seq_one_letter_code
_entity_poly.pdbx_strand_id
1 'polypeptide(L)' 'FITPKLYALTSSAGALRDITDGDNGVNQVEGYKAKPGWDPCTGLGSPNGANLLATL' A
#
# COMPACT_ATOMS: atom_id res chain seq x y z
N PHE A 1 -3.16 -5.78 -17.69
CA PHE A 1 -3.54 -4.57 -16.92
C PHE A 1 -3.96 -5.01 -15.53
N ILE A 2 -3.24 -4.59 -14.48
CA ILE A 2 -3.39 -5.14 -13.11
C ILE A 2 -3.95 -4.13 -12.10
N THR A 3 -3.95 -2.84 -12.43
CA THR A 3 -4.33 -1.76 -11.50
C THR A 3 -5.74 -1.93 -10.92
N PRO A 4 -6.81 -2.16 -11.71
CA PRO A 4 -8.15 -2.32 -11.13
C PRO A 4 -8.26 -3.54 -10.22
N LYS A 5 -7.52 -4.63 -10.52
CA LYS A 5 -7.48 -5.81 -9.66
C LYS A 5 -6.84 -5.48 -8.32
N LEU A 6 -5.68 -4.79 -8.32
CA LEU A 6 -4.99 -4.42 -7.07
C LEU A 6 -5.84 -3.53 -6.17
N TYR A 7 -6.51 -2.53 -6.74
CA TYR A 7 -7.35 -1.60 -5.98
C TYR A 7 -8.71 -2.19 -5.58
N ALA A 8 -9.09 -3.35 -6.13
CA ALA A 8 -10.26 -4.12 -5.69
C ALA A 8 -9.93 -5.12 -4.57
N LEU A 9 -8.65 -5.36 -4.25
CA LEU A 9 -8.25 -6.24 -3.16
C LEU A 9 -8.62 -5.60 -1.81
N THR A 10 -9.23 -6.39 -0.93
CA THR A 10 -9.48 -5.99 0.45
C THR A 10 -8.22 -6.19 1.30
N SER A 11 -8.04 -5.38 2.34
CA SER A 11 -6.93 -5.50 3.29
C SER A 11 -6.87 -6.87 3.99
N SER A 12 -8.00 -7.58 4.08
CA SER A 12 -8.11 -8.93 4.64
C SER A 12 -7.45 -10.04 3.81
N ALA A 13 -7.12 -9.81 2.54
CA ALA A 13 -6.53 -10.82 1.68
C ALA A 13 -5.05 -11.11 2.00
N GLY A 14 -4.39 -10.27 2.80
CA GLY A 14 -2.97 -10.41 3.12
C GLY A 14 -2.05 -10.36 1.89
N ALA A 15 -2.57 -9.96 0.72
CA ALA A 15 -1.85 -9.82 -0.54
C ALA A 15 -0.92 -8.61 -0.54
N LEU A 16 -1.21 -7.62 0.31
CA LEU A 16 -0.46 -6.39 0.48
C LEU A 16 -0.20 -6.20 1.98
N ARG A 17 1.02 -5.84 2.33
CA ARG A 17 1.40 -5.40 3.66
C ARG A 17 1.29 -3.88 3.70
N ASP A 18 0.27 -3.41 4.41
CA ASP A 18 0.01 -2.00 4.69
C ASP A 18 1.16 -1.38 5.51
N ILE A 19 1.56 -0.16 5.15
CA ILE A 19 2.60 0.61 5.84
C ILE A 19 1.91 1.80 6.48
N THR A 20 1.83 1.82 7.81
CA THR A 20 1.02 2.80 8.54
C THR A 20 1.84 3.78 9.37
N ASP A 21 3.16 3.74 9.27
CA ASP A 21 4.08 4.58 10.04
C ASP A 21 5.18 5.15 9.14
N GLY A 22 5.51 6.42 9.34
CA GLY A 22 6.43 7.21 8.53
C GLY A 22 5.75 8.31 7.69
N ASP A 23 6.57 9.02 6.94
CA ASP A 23 6.15 10.02 5.95
C ASP A 23 7.18 10.14 4.82
N ASN A 24 6.81 10.84 3.75
CA ASN A 24 7.70 11.17 2.64
C ASN A 24 8.14 12.64 2.64
N GLY A 25 8.15 13.30 3.80
CA GLY A 25 8.72 14.64 3.97
C GLY A 25 10.24 14.63 3.81
N VAL A 26 10.80 15.66 3.21
CA VAL A 26 12.24 15.76 2.92
C VAL A 26 12.69 17.21 2.93
N ASN A 27 13.93 17.48 3.36
CA ASN A 27 14.54 18.83 3.34
C ASN A 27 13.67 19.92 3.99
N GLN A 28 13.05 19.60 5.14
CA GLN A 28 12.14 20.50 5.87
C GLN A 28 10.84 20.85 5.09
N VAL A 29 10.56 20.15 3.99
CA VAL A 29 9.27 20.21 3.30
C VAL A 29 8.36 19.13 3.86
N GLU A 30 7.19 19.54 4.33
CA GLU A 30 6.16 18.63 4.81
C GLU A 30 5.66 17.74 3.67
N GLY A 31 5.62 16.42 3.92
CA GLY A 31 5.07 15.42 3.02
C GLY A 31 3.74 14.87 3.54
N TYR A 32 3.35 13.72 3.01
CA TYR A 32 2.19 12.98 3.48
C TYR A 32 2.59 11.92 4.50
N LYS A 33 1.78 11.77 5.54
CA LYS A 33 1.90 10.69 6.53
C LYS A 33 1.34 9.38 5.97
N ALA A 34 2.04 8.29 6.26
CA ALA A 34 1.52 6.94 6.08
C ALA A 34 0.31 6.70 7.00
N LYS A 35 -0.66 5.90 6.55
CA LYS A 35 -1.89 5.63 7.32
C LYS A 35 -2.54 4.32 6.88
N PRO A 36 -3.45 3.73 7.70
CA PRO A 36 -4.17 2.53 7.29
C PRO A 36 -4.86 2.67 5.92
N GLY A 37 -4.65 1.67 5.06
CA GLY A 37 -5.20 1.59 3.71
C GLY A 37 -4.33 2.25 2.66
N TRP A 38 -4.95 2.88 1.65
CA TRP A 38 -4.19 3.60 0.63
C TRP A 38 -3.72 4.95 1.18
N ASP A 39 -2.45 5.26 0.95
CA ASP A 39 -1.89 6.57 1.25
C ASP A 39 -0.92 7.08 0.16
N PRO A 40 -0.69 8.40 0.07
CA PRO A 40 0.23 8.98 -0.90
C PRO A 40 1.72 8.88 -0.50
N CYS A 41 2.02 8.25 0.64
CA CYS A 41 3.39 7.93 1.05
C CYS A 41 3.84 6.58 0.46
N THR A 42 2.98 5.57 0.44
CA THR A 42 3.31 4.17 0.14
C THR A 42 2.29 3.43 -0.73
N GLY A 43 1.21 4.09 -1.14
CA GLY A 43 0.14 3.48 -1.94
C GLY A 43 -0.63 2.46 -1.11
N LEU A 44 -0.78 1.23 -1.64
CA LEU A 44 -1.40 0.11 -0.91
C LEU A 44 -0.38 -0.66 -0.05
N GLY A 45 0.86 -0.18 0.05
CA GLY A 45 1.97 -0.87 0.72
C GLY A 45 2.72 -1.86 -0.17
N SER A 46 3.42 -2.81 0.46
CA SER A 46 4.30 -3.77 -0.24
C SER A 46 3.60 -5.10 -0.53
N PRO A 47 3.76 -5.70 -1.73
CA PRO A 47 3.10 -6.97 -2.04
C PRO A 47 3.71 -8.16 -1.29
N ASN A 48 2.86 -9.05 -0.80
CA ASN A 48 3.24 -10.42 -0.47
C ASN A 48 3.03 -11.28 -1.72
N GLY A 49 4.11 -11.65 -2.40
CA GLY A 49 4.02 -12.29 -3.72
C GLY A 49 3.21 -13.59 -3.76
N ALA A 50 3.33 -14.44 -2.74
CA ALA A 50 2.60 -15.71 -2.68
C ALA A 50 1.10 -15.48 -2.46
N ASN A 51 0.75 -14.60 -1.51
CA ASN A 51 -0.64 -14.27 -1.23
C ASN A 51 -1.28 -13.49 -2.41
N LEU A 52 -0.53 -12.58 -3.02
CA LEU A 52 -0.98 -11.84 -4.19
C LEU A 52 -1.28 -12.81 -5.34
N LEU A 53 -0.39 -13.76 -5.63
CA LEU A 53 -0.63 -14.78 -6.65
C LEU A 53 -1.90 -15.59 -6.39
N ALA A 54 -2.19 -15.92 -5.13
CA ALA A 54 -3.41 -16.65 -4.75
C ALA A 54 -4.71 -15.83 -4.93
N THR A 55 -4.61 -14.51 -5.15
CA THR A 55 -5.76 -13.61 -5.33
C THR A 55 -6.02 -13.18 -6.79
N LEU A 56 -5.17 -13.60 -7.74
CA LEU A 56 -5.20 -13.14 -9.15
C LEU A 56 -6.10 -13.99 -10.06
#